data_AF-A0A2E6SFL8-F1
#
_entry.id   AF-A0A2E6SFL8-F1
#
_cell.length_a   1.000
_cell.length_b   1.000
_cell.length_c   1.000
_cell.angle_alpha   90.00
_cell.angle_beta   90.00
_cell.angle_gamma   90.00
#
_symmetry.space_group_name_H-M   'P 1'
#
loop_
_entity.id
_entity.type
_entity.pdbx_description
1 polymer ?
#
loop_
_entity_poly.entity_id
_entity_poly.type
_entity_poly.pdbx_seq_one_letter_code
_entity_poly.pdbx_strand_id
1 'polypeptide(L)'
;MNRILQFLLIISPILPSDRIQDELPIGLTEEEKSRVHEIYSMGRQTDPPPGPVRNIAEYERMEGVLIRYPFGISTELIAEMSEDVTIYCLVSSSSQNSANSSMINGGVYMDNVQYVLGSTDSYWTRDYGPWWVVDGDRNVSVVDHTYNRPRPNDNEAPLKIANHLNSPYFASDVVHAGGNYMTDGMGIAASSDLVYDENEISNASVNQIMDDYFGIETYHVVPDPNNTYIDHIDCWGKYLSPTKVLIREVPTSHAQYDEIEAIANYFGNSTNKWGEPWDVFRVYTPNNQPYTNSTILNHKILVPITGGIWDDDALEMYESAMPGYDVIPFAGSWESTDALHCRTKGIPDLEMLQVMHNPLNDDTEPDNEGYLVSVYVDPLSGEGIISDSMKVFWRIAGDLDWNDVHLFESLSQEEPNTWVGWIPPLADEGQLQYFIQTADSSGRIENSPLAGWHEFIALAPNACMEWNIGDINNSGELNITDILLLADYVIAGEFPGACPQIVADVNQDNSLNIFDVIFLVNMVLQP
;
A
#
# COMPACT_ATOMS: atom_id res chain seq x y z
N MET A 1 76.38 54.29 0.77
CA MET A 1 75.76 53.04 1.24
C MET A 1 74.26 53.28 1.37
N ASN A 2 73.49 53.04 0.31
CA ASN A 2 72.03 53.18 0.31
C ASN A 2 71.40 51.78 0.30
N ARG A 3 70.42 51.59 1.20
CA ARG A 3 69.61 50.38 1.36
C ARG A 3 68.65 50.24 0.18
N ILE A 4 68.56 49.03 -0.37
CA ILE A 4 67.47 48.62 -1.29
C ILE A 4 66.61 47.62 -0.52
N LEU A 5 65.33 47.96 -0.39
CA LEU A 5 64.28 47.13 0.17
C LEU A 5 63.75 46.23 -0.95
N GLN A 6 63.83 44.90 -0.80
CA GLN A 6 63.12 43.96 -1.68
C GLN A 6 61.85 43.50 -0.96
N PHE A 7 60.69 43.84 -1.53
CA PHE A 7 59.39 43.28 -1.17
C PHE A 7 59.28 41.88 -1.78
N LEU A 8 59.11 40.85 -0.95
CA LEU A 8 58.62 39.54 -1.39
C LEU A 8 57.10 39.61 -1.47
N LEU A 9 56.55 39.49 -2.69
CA LEU A 9 55.14 39.14 -2.89
C LEU A 9 55.00 37.63 -2.66
N ILE A 10 54.30 37.24 -1.59
CA ILE A 10 53.81 35.87 -1.40
C ILE A 10 52.44 35.81 -2.05
N ILE A 11 52.37 35.20 -3.23
CA ILE A 11 51.10 34.83 -3.87
C ILE A 11 50.71 33.48 -3.27
N SER A 12 49.75 33.48 -2.35
CA SER A 12 49.08 32.24 -1.93
C SER A 12 48.25 31.73 -3.11
N PRO A 13 48.39 30.45 -3.52
CA PRO A 13 47.41 29.84 -4.40
C PRO A 13 46.11 29.72 -3.61
N ILE A 14 45.07 30.44 -4.04
CA ILE A 14 43.70 30.17 -3.63
C ILE A 14 43.38 28.82 -4.27
N LEU A 15 43.51 27.74 -3.48
CA LEU A 15 42.88 26.48 -3.80
C LEU A 15 41.37 26.75 -3.88
N PRO A 16 40.67 26.33 -4.95
CA PRO A 16 39.22 26.30 -4.91
C PRO A 16 38.86 25.38 -3.73
N SER A 17 38.27 25.92 -2.68
CA SER A 17 37.45 25.10 -1.81
C SER A 17 36.34 24.58 -2.72
N ASP A 18 36.26 23.27 -2.90
CA ASP A 18 35.02 22.63 -3.33
C ASP A 18 33.95 23.11 -2.35
N ARG A 19 33.19 24.14 -2.74
CA ARG A 19 31.88 24.37 -2.13
C ARG A 19 31.10 23.14 -2.56
N ILE A 20 31.02 22.15 -1.68
CA ILE A 20 29.84 21.31 -1.61
C ILE A 20 28.69 22.32 -1.61
N GLN A 21 27.95 22.37 -2.71
CA GLN A 21 26.73 23.14 -2.76
C GLN A 21 25.86 22.54 -1.66
N ASP A 22 25.61 23.31 -0.59
CA ASP A 22 24.78 22.86 0.51
C ASP A 22 23.48 22.31 -0.10
N GLU A 23 23.10 21.10 0.29
CA GLU A 23 21.80 20.55 -0.12
C GLU A 23 20.72 21.58 0.23
N LEU A 24 19.74 21.76 -0.65
CA LEU A 24 18.57 22.56 -0.30
C LEU A 24 17.90 21.96 0.96
N PRO A 25 17.00 22.70 1.65
CA PRO A 25 16.09 22.16 2.67
C PRO A 25 14.72 21.80 2.07
N ILE A 26 13.90 21.00 2.75
CA ILE A 26 12.62 20.51 2.16
C ILE A 26 11.65 21.68 1.89
N GLY A 27 11.65 22.64 2.80
CA GLY A 27 10.98 23.93 2.63
C GLY A 27 11.71 24.88 1.68
N LEU A 28 11.04 25.99 1.35
CA LEU A 28 11.63 27.07 0.56
C LEU A 28 12.71 27.82 1.36
N THR A 29 13.90 27.95 0.77
CA THR A 29 14.92 28.92 1.22
C THR A 29 14.44 30.36 0.99
N GLU A 30 15.08 31.33 1.66
CA GLU A 30 14.78 32.77 1.44
C GLU A 30 14.96 33.20 -0.03
N GLU A 31 15.91 32.58 -0.75
CA GLU A 31 16.08 32.83 -2.19
C GLU A 31 14.93 32.24 -3.00
N GLU A 32 14.55 30.98 -2.74
CA GLU A 32 13.44 30.32 -3.43
C GLU A 32 12.09 31.01 -3.20
N LYS A 33 11.87 31.62 -2.02
CA LYS A 33 10.67 32.44 -1.76
C LYS A 33 10.51 33.59 -2.75
N SER A 34 11.60 34.17 -3.24
CA SER A 34 11.55 35.21 -4.28
C SER A 34 11.25 34.67 -5.69
N ARG A 35 11.37 33.35 -5.87
CA ARG A 35 11.26 32.62 -7.13
C ARG A 35 10.01 31.73 -7.22
N VAL A 36 9.11 31.76 -6.22
CA VAL A 36 7.85 30.97 -6.22
C VAL A 36 7.03 31.16 -7.51
N HIS A 37 7.05 32.37 -8.08
CA HIS A 37 6.39 32.66 -9.35
C HIS A 37 6.91 31.80 -10.54
N GLU A 38 8.11 31.23 -10.44
CA GLU A 38 8.66 30.33 -11.45
C GLU A 38 7.92 28.98 -11.48
N ILE A 39 7.32 28.53 -10.38
CA ILE A 39 6.60 27.24 -10.29
C ILE A 39 5.54 27.15 -11.39
N TYR A 40 4.72 28.19 -11.53
CA TYR A 40 3.66 28.27 -12.53
C TYR A 40 4.16 28.37 -13.99
N SER A 41 5.47 28.51 -14.19
CA SER A 41 6.10 28.45 -15.52
C SER A 41 6.83 27.13 -15.79
N MET A 42 6.93 26.25 -14.79
CA MET A 42 7.54 24.92 -14.93
C MET A 42 6.56 23.86 -15.42
N GLY A 43 5.27 24.18 -15.45
CA GLY A 43 4.19 23.29 -15.86
C GLY A 43 4.37 22.73 -17.27
N ARG A 44 3.87 21.52 -17.44
CA ARG A 44 3.84 20.78 -18.71
C ARG A 44 2.48 20.13 -18.80
N GLN A 45 1.79 20.38 -19.90
CA GLN A 45 0.50 19.77 -20.14
C GLN A 45 0.55 18.88 -21.38
N THR A 46 0.19 17.62 -21.20
CA THR A 46 -0.16 16.71 -22.29
C THR A 46 -1.68 16.53 -22.34
N ASP A 47 -2.19 15.68 -23.24
CA ASP A 47 -3.51 15.09 -23.01
C ASP A 47 -3.40 14.09 -21.81
N PRO A 48 -4.49 13.81 -21.07
CA PRO A 48 -4.47 12.79 -20.02
C PRO A 48 -4.19 11.39 -20.59
N PRO A 49 -3.79 10.42 -19.74
CA PRO A 49 -3.68 9.02 -20.14
C PRO A 49 -5.02 8.51 -20.71
N PRO A 50 -5.01 7.54 -21.64
CA PRO A 50 -6.24 6.90 -22.08
C PRO A 50 -6.95 6.26 -20.88
N GLY A 51 -8.28 6.40 -20.81
CA GLY A 51 -9.08 5.81 -19.73
C GLY A 51 -9.50 4.35 -20.00
N PRO A 52 -9.86 3.57 -18.95
CA PRO A 52 -9.85 3.97 -17.54
C PRO A 52 -8.43 4.11 -17.00
N VAL A 53 -8.23 5.04 -16.06
CA VAL A 53 -6.95 5.27 -15.38
C VAL A 53 -7.08 4.78 -13.95
N ARG A 54 -6.03 4.14 -13.42
CA ARG A 54 -5.95 3.72 -12.01
C ARG A 54 -4.61 4.11 -11.42
N ASN A 55 -4.60 4.95 -10.39
CA ASN A 55 -3.37 5.22 -9.65
C ASN A 55 -2.88 3.93 -8.95
N ILE A 56 -1.57 3.69 -8.98
CA ILE A 56 -0.94 2.60 -8.23
C ILE A 56 -0.62 3.07 -6.79
N ALA A 57 -1.03 2.31 -5.79
CA ALA A 57 -0.79 2.58 -4.36
C ALA A 57 0.59 2.13 -3.91
N GLU A 58 1.06 2.65 -2.77
CA GLU A 58 2.40 2.36 -2.25
C GLU A 58 2.57 0.92 -1.76
N TYR A 59 1.49 0.29 -1.26
CA TYR A 59 1.49 -1.09 -0.77
C TYR A 59 1.28 -2.14 -1.87
N GLU A 60 1.27 -1.74 -3.14
CA GLU A 60 1.29 -2.66 -4.27
C GLU A 60 2.73 -3.08 -4.63
N ARG A 61 2.89 -4.05 -5.52
CA ARG A 61 4.20 -4.60 -5.92
C ARG A 61 5.10 -3.52 -6.52
N MET A 62 6.26 -3.32 -5.90
CA MET A 62 7.34 -2.45 -6.38
C MET A 62 8.51 -3.28 -6.92
N GLU A 63 8.99 -2.96 -8.12
CA GLU A 63 10.22 -3.52 -8.69
C GLU A 63 11.46 -2.70 -8.33
N GLY A 64 11.25 -1.47 -7.85
CA GLY A 64 12.33 -0.55 -7.54
C GLY A 64 11.98 0.55 -6.56
N VAL A 65 13.01 1.28 -6.16
CA VAL A 65 12.91 2.50 -5.36
C VAL A 65 13.82 3.57 -5.93
N LEU A 66 13.27 4.77 -6.08
CA LEU A 66 13.96 5.97 -6.52
C LEU A 66 14.57 6.71 -5.33
N ILE A 67 15.89 6.89 -5.39
CA ILE A 67 16.68 7.69 -4.46
C ILE A 67 17.53 8.68 -5.25
N ARG A 68 18.13 9.66 -4.57
CA ARG A 68 19.00 10.66 -5.21
C ARG A 68 20.34 10.77 -4.49
N TYR A 69 21.41 10.95 -5.25
CA TYR A 69 22.75 11.27 -4.74
C TYR A 69 23.10 12.76 -4.97
N PRO A 70 23.69 13.50 -4.00
CA PRO A 70 24.06 13.07 -2.64
C PRO A 70 22.88 12.53 -1.81
N PHE A 71 23.17 11.51 -0.99
CA PHE A 71 22.12 10.75 -0.28
C PHE A 71 21.53 11.56 0.88
N GLY A 72 20.21 11.62 0.93
CA GLY A 72 19.44 12.04 2.11
C GLY A 72 19.16 10.90 3.09
N ILE A 73 19.59 9.67 2.79
CA ILE A 73 19.34 8.47 3.61
C ILE A 73 20.64 7.72 3.88
N SER A 74 20.65 6.88 4.92
CA SER A 74 21.82 6.06 5.25
C SER A 74 22.06 4.99 4.18
N THR A 75 23.32 4.59 4.00
CA THR A 75 23.64 3.48 3.09
C THR A 75 23.14 2.13 3.61
N GLU A 76 22.93 2.01 4.92
CA GLU A 76 22.29 0.83 5.53
C GLU A 76 20.85 0.67 5.05
N LEU A 77 20.09 1.76 4.99
CA LEU A 77 18.73 1.75 4.42
C LEU A 77 18.75 1.43 2.92
N ILE A 78 19.72 1.96 2.16
CA ILE A 78 19.88 1.62 0.73
C ILE A 78 20.23 0.13 0.58
N ALA A 79 21.07 -0.42 1.45
CA ALA A 79 21.44 -1.82 1.42
C ALA A 79 20.24 -2.73 1.68
N GLU A 80 19.43 -2.41 2.70
CA GLU A 80 18.18 -3.12 3.02
C GLU A 80 17.23 -3.17 1.83
N MET A 81 16.96 -2.03 1.19
CA MET A 81 16.07 -1.98 0.02
C MET A 81 16.64 -2.77 -1.16
N SER A 82 17.97 -2.78 -1.33
CA SER A 82 18.63 -3.44 -2.47
C SER A 82 18.57 -4.97 -2.42
N GLU A 83 18.16 -5.56 -1.29
CA GLU A 83 17.99 -7.02 -1.17
C GLU A 83 16.84 -7.52 -2.05
N ASP A 84 15.77 -6.73 -2.17
CA ASP A 84 14.52 -7.16 -2.81
C ASP A 84 14.21 -6.43 -4.12
N VAL A 85 14.66 -5.18 -4.26
CA VAL A 85 14.27 -4.32 -5.39
C VAL A 85 15.46 -3.59 -6.02
N THR A 86 15.25 -3.06 -7.22
CA THR A 86 16.25 -2.23 -7.90
C THR A 86 16.31 -0.83 -7.28
N ILE A 87 17.50 -0.39 -6.88
CA ILE A 87 17.78 0.99 -6.50
C ILE A 87 18.01 1.82 -7.76
N TYR A 88 17.06 2.69 -8.09
CA TYR A 88 17.23 3.72 -9.11
C TYR A 88 17.79 4.98 -8.48
N CYS A 89 19.07 5.26 -8.75
CA CYS A 89 19.78 6.39 -8.16
C CYS A 89 19.91 7.55 -9.17
N LEU A 90 19.17 8.63 -8.94
CA LEU A 90 19.37 9.90 -9.63
C LEU A 90 20.72 10.50 -9.23
N VAL A 91 21.59 10.71 -10.21
CA VAL A 91 22.95 11.20 -9.95
C VAL A 91 23.50 12.01 -11.12
N SER A 92 24.26 13.05 -10.83
CA SER A 92 25.00 13.77 -11.88
C SER A 92 26.19 12.94 -12.38
N SER A 93 26.54 13.09 -13.66
CA SER A 93 27.65 12.33 -14.26
C SER A 93 28.99 12.53 -13.55
N SER A 94 29.23 13.70 -12.96
CA SER A 94 30.45 13.97 -12.17
C SER A 94 30.48 13.25 -10.82
N SER A 95 29.32 12.86 -10.29
CA SER A 95 29.15 12.31 -8.94
C SER A 95 28.92 10.80 -8.91
N GLN A 96 28.67 10.16 -10.07
CA GLN A 96 28.35 8.73 -10.15
C GLN A 96 29.43 7.84 -9.50
N ASN A 97 30.71 8.11 -9.73
CA ASN A 97 31.80 7.33 -9.10
C ASN A 97 31.80 7.43 -7.57
N SER A 98 31.44 8.60 -7.03
CA SER A 98 31.32 8.82 -5.59
C SER A 98 30.12 8.07 -5.03
N ALA A 99 28.95 8.14 -5.69
CA ALA A 99 27.77 7.38 -5.32
C ALA A 99 28.06 5.87 -5.29
N ASN A 100 28.69 5.34 -6.34
CA ASN A 100 29.11 3.95 -6.44
C ASN A 100 30.06 3.54 -5.31
N SER A 101 31.05 4.38 -5.01
CA SER A 101 31.99 4.11 -3.90
C SER A 101 31.28 4.09 -2.54
N SER A 102 30.36 5.03 -2.30
CA SER A 102 29.58 5.09 -1.07
C SER A 102 28.66 3.87 -0.90
N MET A 103 27.97 3.45 -1.96
CA MET A 103 27.10 2.26 -1.94
C MET A 103 27.89 0.97 -1.71
N ILE A 104 29.02 0.78 -2.41
CA ILE A 104 29.91 -0.38 -2.20
C ILE A 104 30.39 -0.43 -0.75
N ASN A 105 30.85 0.70 -0.21
CA ASN A 105 31.33 0.76 1.17
C ASN A 105 30.21 0.55 2.20
N GLY A 106 28.97 0.89 1.84
CA GLY A 106 27.78 0.70 2.64
C GLY A 106 27.16 -0.69 2.55
N GLY A 107 27.75 -1.61 1.78
CA GLY A 107 27.25 -2.98 1.66
C GLY A 107 26.02 -3.14 0.77
N VAL A 108 25.72 -2.15 -0.08
CA VAL A 108 24.59 -2.20 -1.03
C VAL A 108 24.81 -3.32 -2.05
N TYR A 109 23.74 -4.06 -2.38
CA TYR A 109 23.77 -5.10 -3.39
C TYR A 109 23.81 -4.48 -4.80
N MET A 110 25.03 -4.27 -5.31
CA MET A 110 25.27 -3.48 -6.53
C MET A 110 24.69 -4.05 -7.82
N ASP A 111 24.37 -5.35 -7.87
CA ASP A 111 23.68 -5.94 -9.02
C ASP A 111 22.25 -5.41 -9.16
N ASN A 112 21.66 -4.92 -8.06
CA ASN A 112 20.36 -4.26 -8.01
C ASN A 112 20.49 -2.72 -8.02
N VAL A 113 21.55 -2.14 -8.56
CA VAL A 113 21.71 -0.67 -8.64
C VAL A 113 21.73 -0.20 -10.09
N GLN A 114 20.86 0.76 -10.41
CA GLN A 114 20.84 1.47 -11.69
C GLN A 114 21.00 2.98 -11.48
N TYR A 115 21.87 3.59 -12.27
CA TYR A 115 22.08 5.05 -12.23
C TYR A 115 21.27 5.75 -13.30
N VAL A 116 20.47 6.73 -12.89
CA VAL A 116 19.72 7.61 -13.78
C VAL A 116 20.43 8.95 -13.83
N LEU A 117 21.08 9.24 -14.96
CA LEU A 117 21.94 10.42 -15.08
C LEU A 117 21.12 11.68 -15.30
N GLY A 118 21.32 12.68 -14.43
CA GLY A 118 20.69 13.97 -14.56
C GLY A 118 21.03 14.93 -13.43
N SER A 119 20.85 16.22 -13.68
CA SER A 119 20.87 17.23 -12.61
C SER A 119 19.64 17.06 -11.72
N THR A 120 19.78 17.33 -10.43
CA THR A 120 18.73 17.39 -9.42
C THR A 120 19.11 18.46 -8.41
N ASP A 121 18.13 19.16 -7.88
CA ASP A 121 18.30 20.24 -6.91
C ASP A 121 18.27 19.71 -5.47
N SER A 122 17.57 18.60 -5.21
CA SER A 122 17.42 18.04 -3.87
C SER A 122 17.23 16.52 -3.80
N TYR A 123 17.21 15.95 -2.58
CA TYR A 123 17.02 14.51 -2.36
C TYR A 123 15.59 14.06 -2.03
N TRP A 124 14.58 14.94 -1.99
CA TRP A 124 13.20 14.54 -1.69
C TRP A 124 12.51 13.92 -2.90
N THR A 125 12.98 12.75 -3.32
CA THR A 125 12.42 12.01 -4.45
C THR A 125 10.95 11.67 -4.28
N ARG A 126 10.41 11.70 -3.05
CA ARG A 126 8.97 11.60 -2.79
C ARG A 126 8.20 12.75 -3.41
N ASP A 127 8.68 13.97 -3.23
CA ASP A 127 7.92 15.17 -3.57
C ASP A 127 7.85 15.42 -5.06
N TYR A 128 8.97 15.21 -5.76
CA TYR A 128 9.11 15.48 -7.18
C TYR A 128 9.16 14.21 -8.04
N GLY A 129 9.20 13.02 -7.44
CA GLY A 129 9.30 11.75 -8.16
C GLY A 129 8.02 11.41 -8.93
N PRO A 130 8.12 10.45 -9.88
CA PRO A 130 7.01 10.10 -10.76
C PRO A 130 5.84 9.52 -9.97
N TRP A 131 4.62 9.93 -10.30
CA TRP A 131 3.43 9.19 -9.90
C TRP A 131 3.06 8.20 -11.01
N TRP A 132 2.46 7.09 -10.60
CA TRP A 132 2.30 5.92 -11.47
C TRP A 132 0.84 5.55 -11.60
N VAL A 133 0.41 5.33 -12.84
CA VAL A 133 -0.95 4.88 -13.14
C VAL A 133 -0.90 3.67 -14.07
N VAL A 134 -1.94 2.85 -14.00
CA VAL A 134 -2.30 1.93 -15.09
C VAL A 134 -3.24 2.70 -16.00
N ASP A 135 -2.89 2.83 -17.28
CA ASP A 135 -3.73 3.48 -18.28
C ASP A 135 -4.67 2.49 -18.99
N GLY A 136 -5.60 3.02 -19.79
CA GLY A 136 -6.61 2.25 -20.51
C GLY A 136 -6.06 1.36 -21.62
N ASP A 137 -4.80 1.57 -22.00
CA ASP A 137 -4.05 0.68 -22.90
C ASP A 137 -3.29 -0.41 -22.12
N ARG A 138 -3.51 -0.52 -20.80
CA ARG A 138 -2.90 -1.46 -19.86
C ARG A 138 -1.40 -1.26 -19.65
N ASN A 139 -0.87 -0.06 -19.89
CA ASN A 139 0.52 0.26 -19.59
C ASN A 139 0.63 0.88 -18.19
N VAL A 140 1.74 0.56 -17.50
CA VAL A 140 2.16 1.34 -16.34
C VAL A 140 2.87 2.60 -16.83
N SER A 141 2.25 3.75 -16.54
CA SER A 141 2.57 5.04 -17.12
C SER A 141 2.94 6.06 -16.03
N VAL A 142 3.89 6.94 -16.35
CA VAL A 142 4.25 8.07 -15.49
C VAL A 142 3.27 9.20 -15.75
N VAL A 143 2.73 9.75 -14.67
CA VAL A 143 1.96 11.00 -14.69
C VAL A 143 2.69 12.02 -13.83
N ASP A 144 3.19 13.06 -14.48
CA ASP A 144 3.96 14.15 -13.89
C ASP A 144 3.04 15.25 -13.36
N HIS A 145 3.37 15.82 -12.22
CA HIS A 145 2.76 17.02 -11.65
C HIS A 145 3.79 18.13 -11.58
N THR A 146 3.35 19.38 -11.55
CA THR A 146 4.29 20.51 -11.38
C THR A 146 4.76 20.56 -9.92
N TYR A 147 6.06 20.37 -9.69
CA TYR A 147 6.61 20.41 -8.34
C TYR A 147 6.45 21.79 -7.70
N ASN A 148 5.89 21.84 -6.49
CA ASN A 148 5.61 23.06 -5.71
C ASN A 148 6.85 23.77 -5.11
N ARG A 149 8.03 23.59 -5.71
CA ARG A 149 9.26 24.33 -5.38
C ARG A 149 9.88 24.86 -6.66
N PRO A 150 10.53 26.03 -6.69
CA PRO A 150 11.20 26.58 -7.88
C PRO A 150 12.54 25.86 -8.16
N ARG A 151 12.46 24.52 -8.28
CA ARG A 151 13.52 23.53 -8.44
C ARG A 151 13.32 22.80 -9.77
N PRO A 152 13.72 23.43 -10.90
CA PRO A 152 13.42 22.91 -12.23
C PRO A 152 14.09 21.56 -12.52
N ASN A 153 15.25 21.27 -11.92
CA ASN A 153 15.92 19.99 -12.17
C ASN A 153 15.21 18.83 -11.46
N ASP A 154 14.65 19.09 -10.28
CA ASP A 154 13.79 18.15 -9.56
C ASP A 154 12.46 17.93 -10.30
N ASN A 155 11.83 19.01 -10.77
CA ASN A 155 10.61 18.96 -11.60
C ASN A 155 10.79 18.21 -12.94
N GLU A 156 12.02 17.96 -13.38
CA GLU A 156 12.33 17.13 -14.57
C GLU A 156 12.55 15.65 -14.23
N ALA A 157 12.61 15.26 -12.95
CA ALA A 157 12.91 13.90 -12.56
C ALA A 157 11.90 12.86 -13.09
N PRO A 158 10.58 13.08 -13.08
CA PRO A 158 9.63 12.09 -13.61
C PRO A 158 9.88 11.76 -15.09
N LEU A 159 10.19 12.78 -15.90
CA LEU A 159 10.56 12.59 -17.32
C LEU A 159 11.88 11.81 -17.47
N LYS A 160 12.87 12.03 -16.60
CA LYS A 160 14.13 11.26 -16.62
C LYS A 160 13.87 9.78 -16.34
N ILE A 161 13.00 9.49 -15.38
CA ILE A 161 12.63 8.12 -15.01
C ILE A 161 11.80 7.45 -16.10
N ALA A 162 10.78 8.14 -16.64
CA ALA A 162 9.98 7.62 -17.76
C ALA A 162 10.86 7.24 -18.96
N ASN A 163 11.82 8.10 -19.33
CA ASN A 163 12.77 7.80 -20.42
C ASN A 163 13.71 6.64 -20.10
N HIS A 164 14.17 6.53 -18.85
CA HIS A 164 15.07 5.44 -18.42
C HIS A 164 14.39 4.08 -18.48
N LEU A 165 13.12 4.03 -18.06
CA LEU A 165 12.30 2.82 -18.01
C LEU A 165 11.53 2.55 -19.32
N ASN A 166 11.54 3.51 -20.25
CA ASN A 166 10.74 3.47 -21.46
C ASN A 166 9.23 3.33 -21.17
N SER A 167 8.76 3.96 -20.09
CA SER A 167 7.34 4.04 -19.72
C SER A 167 6.67 5.21 -20.45
N PRO A 168 5.38 5.12 -20.80
CA PRO A 168 4.64 6.27 -21.30
C PRO A 168 4.64 7.43 -20.28
N TYR A 169 4.63 8.65 -20.78
CA TYR A 169 4.73 9.87 -19.97
C TYR A 169 3.58 10.81 -20.31
N PHE A 170 2.85 11.19 -19.28
CA PHE A 170 1.83 12.22 -19.30
C PHE A 170 2.20 13.28 -18.27
N ALA A 171 1.75 14.51 -18.48
CA ALA A 171 2.01 15.61 -17.57
C ALA A 171 0.77 16.45 -17.36
N SER A 172 0.49 16.74 -16.09
CA SER A 172 -0.58 17.61 -15.63
C SER A 172 0.00 18.91 -15.09
N ASP A 173 -0.72 20.02 -15.29
CA ASP A 173 -0.33 21.34 -14.78
C ASP A 173 -0.75 21.58 -13.32
N VAL A 174 -1.20 20.54 -12.60
CA VAL A 174 -1.50 20.67 -11.16
C VAL A 174 -0.19 20.89 -10.39
N VAL A 175 -0.17 21.91 -9.54
CA VAL A 175 0.95 22.16 -8.63
C VAL A 175 0.79 21.23 -7.43
N HIS A 176 1.81 20.43 -7.13
CA HIS A 176 1.76 19.45 -6.05
C HIS A 176 3.15 19.09 -5.49
N ALA A 177 3.15 18.38 -4.37
CA ALA A 177 4.26 17.57 -3.86
C ALA A 177 3.77 16.17 -3.51
N GLY A 178 4.52 15.13 -3.87
CA GLY A 178 4.19 13.75 -3.54
C GLY A 178 4.16 13.42 -2.04
N GLY A 179 4.86 14.17 -1.17
CA GLY A 179 4.69 14.04 0.28
C GLY A 179 3.31 14.47 0.78
N ASN A 180 2.62 15.34 0.03
CA ASN A 180 1.25 15.73 0.31
C ASN A 180 0.20 14.87 -0.44
N TYR A 181 0.55 13.69 -0.95
CA TYR A 181 -0.37 12.83 -1.69
C TYR A 181 -0.28 11.37 -1.25
N MET A 182 -1.42 10.73 -1.08
CA MET A 182 -1.54 9.28 -0.93
C MET A 182 -2.80 8.77 -1.62
N THR A 183 -2.75 7.57 -2.20
CA THR A 183 -3.88 6.90 -2.86
C THR A 183 -4.10 5.51 -2.28
N ASP A 184 -5.34 5.04 -2.33
CA ASP A 184 -5.72 3.67 -2.00
C ASP A 184 -5.65 2.70 -3.19
N GLY A 185 -5.28 3.19 -4.37
CA GLY A 185 -5.20 2.39 -5.59
C GLY A 185 -6.54 1.94 -6.18
N MET A 186 -7.66 2.34 -5.55
CA MET A 186 -9.04 1.98 -5.92
C MET A 186 -9.89 3.21 -6.31
N GLY A 187 -9.23 4.32 -6.64
CA GLY A 187 -9.87 5.57 -7.06
C GLY A 187 -10.14 6.54 -5.92
N ILE A 188 -9.56 6.32 -4.74
CA ILE A 188 -9.58 7.27 -3.62
C ILE A 188 -8.17 7.79 -3.38
N ALA A 189 -8.06 9.09 -3.11
CA ALA A 189 -6.83 9.71 -2.66
C ALA A 189 -7.07 10.73 -1.57
N ALA A 190 -6.01 11.14 -0.88
CA ALA A 190 -6.05 12.14 0.15
C ALA A 190 -4.83 13.06 0.15
N SER A 191 -5.06 14.32 0.54
CA SER A 191 -4.07 15.38 0.65
C SER A 191 -4.47 16.38 1.73
N SER A 192 -3.51 17.16 2.24
CA SER A 192 -3.86 18.37 2.97
C SER A 192 -4.47 19.42 2.01
N ASP A 193 -5.10 20.45 2.57
CA ASP A 193 -5.65 21.59 1.83
C ASP A 193 -4.60 22.46 1.13
N LEU A 194 -3.30 22.22 1.37
CA LEU A 194 -2.19 22.85 0.63
C LEU A 194 -2.36 22.73 -0.88
N VAL A 195 -2.89 21.62 -1.38
CA VAL A 195 -3.13 21.45 -2.84
C VAL A 195 -4.10 22.50 -3.39
N TYR A 196 -5.09 22.93 -2.62
CA TYR A 196 -6.00 23.99 -3.06
C TYR A 196 -5.36 25.38 -2.94
N ASP A 197 -4.53 25.59 -1.92
CA ASP A 197 -3.87 26.87 -1.68
C ASP A 197 -2.76 27.17 -2.71
N GLU A 198 -2.09 26.14 -3.23
CA GLU A 198 -0.99 26.27 -4.20
C GLU A 198 -1.44 26.32 -5.67
N ASN A 199 -2.72 26.08 -5.96
CA ASN A 199 -3.26 26.08 -7.32
C ASN A 199 -4.12 27.32 -7.60
N GLU A 200 -3.80 28.06 -8.67
CA GLU A 200 -4.56 29.27 -9.08
C GLU A 200 -5.90 28.95 -9.79
N ILE A 201 -6.21 27.67 -9.97
CA ILE A 201 -7.47 27.15 -10.54
C ILE A 201 -8.49 26.82 -9.45
N SER A 202 -9.75 26.57 -9.84
CA SER A 202 -10.78 26.22 -8.84
C SER A 202 -10.53 24.82 -8.25
N ASN A 203 -10.93 24.59 -7.01
CA ASN A 203 -10.84 23.27 -6.37
C ASN A 203 -11.54 22.18 -7.21
N ALA A 204 -12.66 22.52 -7.86
CA ALA A 204 -13.34 21.60 -8.78
C ALA A 204 -12.48 21.25 -10.01
N SER A 205 -11.67 22.18 -10.50
CA SER A 205 -10.71 21.94 -11.58
C SER A 205 -9.52 21.11 -11.12
N VAL A 206 -9.01 21.34 -9.90
CA VAL A 206 -8.01 20.45 -9.28
C VAL A 206 -8.55 19.03 -9.24
N ASN A 207 -9.75 18.86 -8.69
CA ASN A 207 -10.38 17.53 -8.56
C ASN A 207 -10.61 16.87 -9.93
N GLN A 208 -11.00 17.64 -10.95
CA GLN A 208 -11.13 17.10 -12.31
C GLN A 208 -9.79 16.66 -12.90
N ILE A 209 -8.69 17.38 -12.63
CA ILE A 209 -7.35 16.93 -13.03
C ILE A 209 -6.99 15.63 -12.29
N MET A 210 -7.29 15.54 -10.99
CA MET A 210 -7.04 14.32 -10.21
C MET A 210 -7.81 13.10 -10.76
N ASP A 211 -9.05 13.31 -11.19
CA ASP A 211 -9.85 12.29 -11.87
C ASP A 211 -9.27 11.94 -13.25
N ASP A 212 -9.12 12.93 -14.14
CA ASP A 212 -8.70 12.72 -15.54
C ASP A 212 -7.31 12.08 -15.67
N TYR A 213 -6.36 12.45 -14.81
CA TYR A 213 -4.96 12.04 -14.92
C TYR A 213 -4.58 10.88 -14.01
N PHE A 214 -5.26 10.71 -12.88
CA PHE A 214 -4.88 9.73 -11.86
C PHE A 214 -6.02 8.75 -11.52
N GLY A 215 -7.22 8.92 -12.08
CA GLY A 215 -8.36 8.05 -11.83
C GLY A 215 -8.96 8.23 -10.43
N ILE A 216 -8.82 9.42 -9.83
CA ILE A 216 -9.29 9.70 -8.47
C ILE A 216 -10.75 10.17 -8.50
N GLU A 217 -11.66 9.22 -8.27
CA GLU A 217 -13.10 9.45 -8.18
C GLU A 217 -13.48 10.18 -6.87
N THR A 218 -12.78 9.87 -5.77
CA THR A 218 -12.99 10.50 -4.46
C THR A 218 -11.68 11.09 -3.95
N TYR A 219 -11.63 12.42 -3.82
CA TYR A 219 -10.44 13.12 -3.32
C TYR A 219 -10.69 13.77 -1.97
N HIS A 220 -10.12 13.18 -0.92
CA HIS A 220 -10.16 13.69 0.45
C HIS A 220 -9.13 14.79 0.65
N VAL A 221 -9.54 16.04 0.44
CA VAL A 221 -8.70 17.21 0.76
C VAL A 221 -9.16 17.81 2.09
N VAL A 222 -8.30 17.69 3.11
CA VAL A 222 -8.62 18.04 4.51
C VAL A 222 -7.62 19.04 5.08
N PRO A 223 -7.98 19.86 6.09
CA PRO A 223 -7.03 20.76 6.73
C PRO A 223 -5.83 20.02 7.33
N ASP A 224 -4.61 20.53 7.12
CA ASP A 224 -3.42 19.97 7.79
C ASP A 224 -3.55 20.10 9.34
N PRO A 225 -3.45 18.99 10.10
CA PRO A 225 -3.62 19.01 11.55
C PRO A 225 -2.33 19.33 12.31
N ASN A 226 -1.16 19.36 11.65
CA ASN A 226 0.15 19.48 12.30
C ASN A 226 0.55 20.94 12.57
N ASN A 227 -0.03 21.92 11.86
CA ASN A 227 0.32 23.34 11.97
C ASN A 227 1.84 23.56 11.84
N THR A 228 2.41 22.99 10.78
CA THR A 228 3.82 23.15 10.43
C THR A 228 3.95 24.02 9.18
N TYR A 229 5.14 24.15 8.61
CA TYR A 229 5.32 24.93 7.39
C TYR A 229 5.18 24.09 6.11
N ILE A 230 5.19 22.75 6.25
CA ILE A 230 5.27 21.83 5.12
C ILE A 230 3.89 21.37 4.65
N ASP A 231 2.94 21.23 5.59
CA ASP A 231 1.55 20.81 5.37
C ASP A 231 1.41 19.56 4.48
N HIS A 232 2.30 18.58 4.67
CA HIS A 232 2.29 17.31 3.94
C HIS A 232 1.52 16.23 4.72
N ILE A 233 0.63 15.52 4.03
CA ILE A 233 -0.13 14.41 4.59
C ILE A 233 0.74 13.30 5.17
N ASP A 234 1.89 12.99 4.58
CA ASP A 234 2.78 11.94 5.06
C ASP A 234 3.43 12.20 6.44
N CYS A 235 3.25 13.42 6.97
CA CYS A 235 3.69 13.81 8.31
C CYS A 235 2.64 13.50 9.40
N TRP A 236 1.44 13.04 9.03
CA TRP A 236 0.37 12.72 9.99
C TRP A 236 -0.57 11.59 9.56
N GLY A 237 -0.60 11.20 8.28
CA GLY A 237 -1.51 10.21 7.73
C GLY A 237 -0.83 9.30 6.69
N LYS A 238 -1.28 8.05 6.60
CA LYS A 238 -0.80 7.09 5.59
C LYS A 238 -1.85 6.00 5.31
N TYR A 239 -2.20 5.76 4.06
CA TYR A 239 -2.93 4.53 3.70
C TYR A 239 -2.01 3.31 3.84
N LEU A 240 -2.48 2.29 4.57
CA LEU A 240 -1.75 1.04 4.80
C LEU A 240 -2.26 -0.09 3.89
N SER A 241 -3.52 -0.01 3.48
CA SER A 241 -4.17 -0.91 2.52
C SER A 241 -5.44 -0.21 1.98
N PRO A 242 -6.21 -0.83 1.07
CA PRO A 242 -7.48 -0.26 0.60
C PRO A 242 -8.56 -0.12 1.68
N THR A 243 -8.37 -0.72 2.86
CA THR A 243 -9.32 -0.64 3.98
C THR A 243 -8.75 0.04 5.23
N LYS A 244 -7.44 0.29 5.28
CA LYS A 244 -6.73 0.75 6.50
C LYS A 244 -6.04 2.09 6.29
N VAL A 245 -6.22 3.00 7.24
CA VAL A 245 -5.52 4.29 7.28
C VAL A 245 -4.88 4.51 8.65
N LEU A 246 -3.61 4.90 8.64
CA LEU A 246 -2.86 5.32 9.81
C LEU A 246 -3.00 6.81 10.01
N ILE A 247 -3.37 7.25 11.22
CA ILE A 247 -3.38 8.65 11.63
C ILE A 247 -2.57 8.82 12.91
N ARG A 248 -1.73 9.86 12.95
CA ARG A 248 -0.95 10.25 14.12
C ARG A 248 -1.83 10.43 15.38
N GLU A 249 -1.27 10.17 16.56
CA GLU A 249 -1.90 10.44 17.86
C GLU A 249 -0.94 11.19 18.78
N VAL A 250 -1.46 12.12 19.59
CA VAL A 250 -0.72 12.95 20.54
C VAL A 250 -1.42 13.02 21.89
N PRO A 251 -0.73 13.33 23.01
CA PRO A 251 -1.39 13.50 24.29
C PRO A 251 -2.41 14.66 24.26
N THR A 252 -3.44 14.59 25.10
CA THR A 252 -4.47 15.64 25.28
C THR A 252 -3.92 17.02 25.65
N SER A 253 -2.67 17.10 26.09
CA SER A 253 -1.97 18.37 26.36
C SER A 253 -1.24 18.96 25.15
N HIS A 254 -1.16 18.24 24.04
CA HIS A 254 -0.50 18.70 22.81
C HIS A 254 -1.35 19.77 22.13
N ALA A 255 -0.69 20.78 21.54
CA ALA A 255 -1.38 21.93 20.96
C ALA A 255 -2.26 21.57 19.74
N GLN A 256 -1.93 20.49 19.04
CA GLN A 256 -2.64 19.97 17.86
C GLN A 256 -3.60 18.80 18.19
N TYR A 257 -3.89 18.53 19.47
CA TYR A 257 -4.70 17.37 19.86
C TYR A 257 -6.10 17.39 19.20
N ASP A 258 -6.80 18.51 19.28
CA ASP A 258 -8.17 18.62 18.78
C ASP A 258 -8.23 18.45 17.25
N GLU A 259 -7.27 19.02 16.53
CA GLU A 259 -7.16 18.91 15.07
C GLU A 259 -6.82 17.49 14.62
N ILE A 260 -5.88 16.83 15.29
CA ILE A 260 -5.50 15.44 14.98
C ILE A 260 -6.67 14.48 15.26
N GLU A 261 -7.39 14.64 16.37
CA GLU A 261 -8.59 13.84 16.65
C GLU A 261 -9.71 14.12 15.65
N ALA A 262 -9.85 15.35 15.15
CA ALA A 262 -10.83 15.67 14.12
C ALA A 262 -10.53 14.92 12.81
N ILE A 263 -9.27 14.78 12.42
CA ILE A 263 -8.85 14.00 11.25
C ILE A 263 -9.10 12.51 11.44
N ALA A 264 -8.74 11.93 12.60
CA ALA A 264 -9.03 10.53 12.88
C ALA A 264 -10.55 10.23 12.83
N ASN A 265 -11.36 11.13 13.41
CA ASN A 265 -12.82 11.03 13.33
C ASN A 265 -13.34 11.21 11.90
N TYR A 266 -12.73 12.08 11.09
CA TYR A 266 -13.13 12.26 9.69
C TYR A 266 -12.96 10.96 8.90
N PHE A 267 -11.77 10.35 8.95
CA PHE A 267 -11.51 9.10 8.26
C PHE A 267 -12.34 7.93 8.80
N GLY A 268 -12.56 7.86 10.11
CA GLY A 268 -13.42 6.83 10.70
C GLY A 268 -14.91 6.96 10.35
N ASN A 269 -15.33 8.11 9.79
CA ASN A 269 -16.69 8.33 9.29
C ASN A 269 -16.77 8.38 7.76
N SER A 270 -15.63 8.37 7.05
CA SER A 270 -15.60 8.23 5.59
C SER A 270 -15.56 6.76 5.21
N THR A 271 -15.82 6.48 3.93
CA THR A 271 -15.89 5.10 3.43
C THR A 271 -14.81 4.82 2.40
N ASN A 272 -14.39 3.56 2.30
CA ASN A 272 -13.52 3.05 1.24
C ASN A 272 -14.32 2.79 -0.06
N LYS A 273 -13.68 2.19 -1.07
CA LYS A 273 -14.29 1.86 -2.37
C LYS A 273 -15.54 0.97 -2.26
N TRP A 274 -15.61 0.12 -1.24
CA TRP A 274 -16.71 -0.81 -1.00
C TRP A 274 -17.84 -0.21 -0.15
N GLY A 275 -17.73 1.07 0.23
CA GLY A 275 -18.74 1.75 1.05
C GLY A 275 -18.66 1.40 2.53
N GLU A 276 -17.57 0.76 2.96
CA GLU A 276 -17.30 0.39 4.35
C GLU A 276 -16.45 1.47 5.03
N PRO A 277 -16.59 1.71 6.35
CA PRO A 277 -15.72 2.63 7.07
C PRO A 277 -14.24 2.25 6.99
N TRP A 278 -13.34 3.23 7.05
CA TRP A 278 -11.91 2.95 7.16
C TRP A 278 -11.54 2.41 8.54
N ASP A 279 -10.68 1.40 8.57
CA ASP A 279 -9.99 0.97 9.79
C ASP A 279 -8.91 2.00 10.14
N VAL A 280 -9.20 2.85 11.13
CA VAL A 280 -8.29 3.91 11.56
C VAL A 280 -7.32 3.38 12.62
N PHE A 281 -6.07 3.17 12.21
CA PHE A 281 -4.95 2.89 13.11
C PHE A 281 -4.35 4.18 13.65
N ARG A 282 -3.87 4.15 14.90
CA ARG A 282 -3.32 5.32 15.59
C ARG A 282 -1.88 5.07 16.02
N VAL A 283 -0.98 6.04 15.77
CA VAL A 283 0.43 5.96 16.22
C VAL A 283 0.80 7.10 17.15
N TYR A 284 1.23 6.75 18.37
CA TYR A 284 1.50 7.71 19.42
C TYR A 284 2.84 8.44 19.21
N THR A 285 2.79 9.77 19.14
CA THR A 285 3.91 10.65 18.73
C THR A 285 3.98 11.90 19.64
N PRO A 286 4.15 11.72 20.96
CA PRO A 286 4.03 12.80 21.94
C PRO A 286 5.04 13.94 21.75
N ASN A 287 6.14 13.68 21.03
CA ASN A 287 7.19 14.64 20.73
C ASN A 287 7.35 14.89 19.23
N ASN A 288 6.32 14.65 18.42
CA ASN A 288 6.34 14.78 16.96
C ASN A 288 7.31 13.82 16.25
N GLN A 289 7.44 12.59 16.74
CA GLN A 289 8.21 11.57 16.03
C GLN A 289 7.57 11.26 14.66
N PRO A 290 8.36 11.09 13.59
CA PRO A 290 7.84 10.97 12.23
C PRO A 290 7.40 9.54 11.88
N TYR A 291 6.78 8.79 12.81
CA TYR A 291 6.46 7.37 12.61
C TYR A 291 5.51 7.10 11.43
N THR A 292 4.67 8.07 11.04
CA THR A 292 3.82 7.97 9.83
C THR A 292 4.61 8.08 8.53
N ASN A 293 5.81 8.67 8.59
CA ASN A 293 6.68 8.94 7.44
C ASN A 293 7.53 7.70 7.09
N SER A 294 6.89 6.53 7.11
CA SER A 294 7.42 5.22 6.75
C SER A 294 7.29 4.96 5.24
N THR A 295 8.08 4.02 4.74
CA THR A 295 7.95 3.51 3.37
C THR A 295 7.53 2.06 3.40
N ILE A 296 6.41 1.74 2.74
CA ILE A 296 6.01 0.35 2.48
C ILE A 296 6.72 -0.07 1.20
N LEU A 297 7.44 -1.18 1.25
CA LEU A 297 8.19 -1.70 0.11
C LEU A 297 8.05 -3.22 0.08
N ASN A 298 7.14 -3.70 -0.75
CA ASN A 298 6.80 -5.11 -0.83
C ASN A 298 6.47 -5.67 0.56
N HIS A 299 7.16 -6.71 1.02
CA HIS A 299 6.90 -7.32 2.33
C HIS A 299 7.51 -6.54 3.51
N LYS A 300 8.21 -5.42 3.27
CA LYS A 300 8.91 -4.63 4.30
C LYS A 300 8.18 -3.32 4.58
N ILE A 301 8.17 -2.91 5.84
CA ILE A 301 7.74 -1.57 6.28
C ILE A 301 8.94 -0.90 6.96
N LEU A 302 9.52 0.09 6.29
CA LEU A 302 10.72 0.78 6.75
C LEU A 302 10.28 2.01 7.56
N VAL A 303 10.43 1.94 8.89
CA VAL A 303 9.90 2.93 9.83
C VAL A 303 11.02 3.84 10.36
N PRO A 304 10.92 5.18 10.23
CA PRO A 304 11.89 6.07 10.83
C PRO A 304 11.74 6.08 12.37
N ILE A 305 12.82 5.78 13.09
CA ILE A 305 12.86 5.79 14.55
C ILE A 305 13.76 6.89 15.10
N THR A 306 13.49 7.31 16.34
CA THR A 306 14.19 8.46 16.97
C THR A 306 15.16 8.07 18.09
N GLY A 307 15.24 6.77 18.44
CA GLY A 307 15.95 6.26 19.61
C GLY A 307 15.21 6.52 20.92
N GLY A 308 13.89 6.76 20.85
CA GLY A 308 13.03 7.13 21.97
C GLY A 308 12.27 5.96 22.57
N ILE A 309 11.63 6.19 23.72
CA ILE A 309 10.84 5.15 24.42
C ILE A 309 9.53 4.74 23.72
N TRP A 310 9.19 5.43 22.62
CA TRP A 310 7.94 5.23 21.87
C TRP A 310 8.19 4.50 20.55
N ASP A 311 9.45 4.19 20.23
CA ASP A 311 9.80 3.53 18.97
C ASP A 311 9.21 2.11 18.94
N ASP A 312 9.33 1.33 20.01
CA ASP A 312 8.82 -0.05 20.08
C ASP A 312 7.29 -0.11 19.92
N ASP A 313 6.55 0.77 20.60
CA ASP A 313 5.08 0.87 20.48
C ASP A 313 4.65 1.25 19.05
N ALA A 314 5.43 2.09 18.37
CA ALA A 314 5.15 2.48 16.99
C ALA A 314 5.39 1.33 16.01
N LEU A 315 6.39 0.47 16.25
CA LEU A 315 6.63 -0.73 15.44
C LEU A 315 5.52 -1.75 15.66
N GLU A 316 5.13 -2.02 16.91
CA GLU A 316 4.04 -2.95 17.25
C GLU A 316 2.71 -2.52 16.61
N MET A 317 2.46 -1.21 16.51
CA MET A 317 1.29 -0.69 15.78
C MET A 317 1.30 -1.11 14.31
N TYR A 318 2.43 -1.02 13.61
CA TYR A 318 2.53 -1.47 12.22
C TYR A 318 2.39 -2.99 12.11
N GLU A 319 2.98 -3.76 13.02
CA GLU A 319 2.86 -5.21 13.06
C GLU A 319 1.40 -5.66 13.24
N SER A 320 0.64 -4.94 14.07
CA SER A 320 -0.79 -5.17 14.28
C SER A 320 -1.62 -4.74 13.06
N ALA A 321 -1.31 -3.59 12.46
CA ALA A 321 -2.04 -3.07 11.32
C ALA A 321 -1.81 -3.87 10.03
N MET A 322 -0.60 -4.41 9.86
CA MET A 322 -0.14 -5.10 8.66
C MET A 322 0.56 -6.43 9.07
N PRO A 323 -0.21 -7.41 9.57
CA PRO A 323 0.36 -8.67 10.04
C PRO A 323 1.12 -9.38 8.93
N GLY A 324 2.26 -9.97 9.26
CA GLY A 324 3.12 -10.71 8.33
C GLY A 324 4.08 -9.85 7.49
N TYR A 325 4.01 -8.51 7.59
CA TYR A 325 5.06 -7.65 7.05
C TYR A 325 6.27 -7.59 8.00
N ASP A 326 7.46 -7.48 7.41
CA ASP A 326 8.71 -7.23 8.14
C ASP A 326 8.79 -5.74 8.48
N VAL A 327 8.51 -5.38 9.74
CA VAL A 327 8.59 -4.01 10.22
C VAL A 327 10.02 -3.70 10.69
N ILE A 328 10.73 -2.85 9.96
CA ILE A 328 12.17 -2.64 10.14
C ILE A 328 12.45 -1.18 10.56
N PRO A 329 13.02 -0.95 11.74
CA PRO A 329 13.33 0.40 12.20
C PRO A 329 14.62 0.94 11.58
N PHE A 330 14.59 2.20 11.15
CA PHE A 330 15.77 2.94 10.69
C PHE A 330 15.98 4.24 11.46
N ALA A 331 17.13 4.37 12.10
CA ALA A 331 17.59 5.64 12.66
C ALA A 331 18.20 6.53 11.56
N GLY A 332 18.12 7.85 11.75
CA GLY A 332 18.67 8.81 10.80
C GLY A 332 18.53 10.25 11.29
N SER A 333 18.91 11.20 10.45
CA SER A 333 18.66 12.63 10.68
C SER A 333 17.23 12.96 10.26
N TRP A 334 16.28 12.43 11.03
CA TRP A 334 14.85 12.59 10.81
C TRP A 334 14.31 13.80 11.56
N GLU A 335 13.36 14.50 10.94
CA GLU A 335 12.58 15.57 11.51
C GLU A 335 11.09 15.20 11.41
N SER A 336 10.24 15.84 12.21
CA SER A 336 8.79 15.62 12.16
C SER A 336 8.14 15.97 10.83
N THR A 337 8.87 16.70 9.97
CA THR A 337 8.44 17.22 8.66
C THR A 337 9.27 16.68 7.50
N ASP A 338 10.21 15.79 7.78
CA ASP A 338 11.11 15.20 6.79
C ASP A 338 11.80 13.96 7.38
N ALA A 339 11.38 12.77 6.93
CA ALA A 339 12.02 11.53 7.32
C ALA A 339 12.15 10.56 6.14
N LEU A 340 11.90 9.27 6.35
CA LEU A 340 12.24 8.21 5.42
C LEU A 340 11.38 8.27 4.14
N HIS A 341 10.07 8.44 4.29
CA HIS A 341 9.13 8.51 3.18
C HIS A 341 9.42 9.69 2.26
N CYS A 342 9.75 10.87 2.81
CA CYS A 342 10.07 12.07 2.03
C CYS A 342 11.28 11.90 1.09
N ARG A 343 12.15 10.91 1.35
CA ARG A 343 13.44 10.71 0.67
C ARG A 343 13.48 9.46 -0.21
N THR A 344 12.33 8.81 -0.40
CA THR A 344 12.18 7.59 -1.21
C THR A 344 10.89 7.63 -2.03
N LYS A 345 10.90 7.02 -3.23
CA LYS A 345 9.70 6.86 -4.06
C LYS A 345 9.69 5.49 -4.74
N GLY A 346 8.66 4.68 -4.48
CA GLY A 346 8.49 3.38 -5.13
C GLY A 346 8.36 3.49 -6.65
N ILE A 347 8.90 2.49 -7.35
CA ILE A 347 8.70 2.23 -8.77
C ILE A 347 7.95 0.90 -8.87
N PRO A 348 6.69 0.91 -9.34
CA PRO A 348 5.86 -0.28 -9.42
C PRO A 348 6.40 -1.23 -10.49
N ASP A 349 6.10 -2.51 -10.36
CA ASP A 349 6.34 -3.48 -11.42
C ASP A 349 5.57 -3.07 -12.69
N LEU A 350 6.31 -2.79 -13.76
CA LEU A 350 5.73 -2.23 -14.99
C LEU A 350 4.84 -3.23 -15.74
N GLU A 351 4.90 -4.51 -15.39
CA GLU A 351 4.03 -5.56 -15.93
C GLU A 351 3.29 -6.31 -14.81
N MET A 352 2.97 -5.60 -13.71
CA MET A 352 2.41 -6.18 -12.48
C MET A 352 1.21 -7.11 -12.72
N LEU A 353 1.14 -8.15 -11.89
CA LEU A 353 -0.05 -8.97 -11.72
C LEU A 353 -0.95 -8.30 -10.68
N GLN A 354 -1.97 -7.59 -11.13
CA GLN A 354 -2.85 -6.86 -10.23
C GLN A 354 -3.80 -7.81 -9.51
N VAL A 355 -3.95 -7.67 -8.19
CA VAL A 355 -4.85 -8.48 -7.36
C VAL A 355 -5.68 -7.55 -6.46
N MET A 356 -6.97 -7.46 -6.74
CA MET A 356 -7.88 -6.53 -6.05
C MET A 356 -9.00 -7.33 -5.37
N HIS A 357 -9.14 -7.17 -4.07
CA HIS A 357 -10.04 -7.95 -3.24
C HIS A 357 -10.63 -7.06 -2.15
N ASN A 358 -11.95 -7.13 -1.93
CA ASN A 358 -12.57 -6.62 -0.71
C ASN A 358 -12.39 -7.64 0.40
N PRO A 359 -11.56 -7.38 1.43
CA PRO A 359 -11.37 -8.34 2.51
C PRO A 359 -12.70 -8.62 3.23
N LEU A 360 -12.96 -9.90 3.51
CA LEU A 360 -13.99 -10.32 4.45
C LEU A 360 -13.82 -9.61 5.80
N ASN A 361 -14.93 -9.19 6.40
CA ASN A 361 -15.01 -8.46 7.65
C ASN A 361 -15.87 -9.21 8.68
N ASP A 362 -15.88 -8.73 9.93
CA ASP A 362 -16.59 -9.37 11.05
C ASP A 362 -18.11 -9.44 10.87
N ASP A 363 -18.68 -8.61 9.98
CA ASP A 363 -20.10 -8.58 9.63
C ASP A 363 -20.41 -9.42 8.38
N THR A 364 -19.42 -10.12 7.81
CA THR A 364 -19.60 -10.95 6.62
C THR A 364 -20.36 -12.22 7.00
N GLU A 365 -21.56 -12.37 6.45
CA GLU A 365 -22.37 -13.58 6.60
C GLU A 365 -22.01 -14.63 5.53
N PRO A 366 -21.88 -15.92 5.89
CA PRO A 366 -21.67 -16.98 4.91
C PRO A 366 -22.95 -17.27 4.12
N ASP A 367 -22.81 -17.71 2.87
CA ASP A 367 -23.89 -18.30 2.09
C ASP A 367 -23.96 -19.84 2.30
N ASN A 368 -24.71 -20.55 1.45
CA ASN A 368 -24.87 -22.00 1.56
C ASN A 368 -23.55 -22.79 1.32
N GLU A 369 -22.58 -22.22 0.62
CA GLU A 369 -21.29 -22.83 0.28
C GLU A 369 -20.17 -22.35 1.23
N GLY A 370 -20.30 -21.15 1.81
CA GLY A 370 -19.39 -20.61 2.82
C GLY A 370 -19.23 -19.11 2.76
N TYR A 371 -18.09 -18.60 3.23
CA TYR A 371 -17.73 -17.20 3.06
C TYR A 371 -17.21 -16.96 1.65
N LEU A 372 -17.99 -16.22 0.84
CA LEU A 372 -17.66 -15.91 -0.54
C LEU A 372 -16.43 -15.00 -0.61
N VAL A 373 -15.34 -15.52 -1.17
CA VAL A 373 -14.17 -14.74 -1.56
C VAL A 373 -14.29 -14.39 -3.04
N SER A 374 -14.26 -13.10 -3.35
CA SER A 374 -14.25 -12.56 -4.72
C SER A 374 -13.02 -11.70 -4.94
N VAL A 375 -12.28 -11.97 -6.02
CA VAL A 375 -11.03 -11.25 -6.34
C VAL A 375 -10.95 -10.94 -7.83
N TYR A 376 -10.62 -9.71 -8.16
CA TYR A 376 -10.30 -9.27 -9.51
C TYR A 376 -8.80 -9.40 -9.75
N VAL A 377 -8.40 -10.11 -10.82
CA VAL A 377 -6.99 -10.37 -11.14
C VAL A 377 -6.66 -9.97 -12.56
N ASP A 378 -5.74 -9.03 -12.75
CA ASP A 378 -5.39 -8.52 -14.09
C ASP A 378 -3.87 -8.54 -14.35
N PRO A 379 -3.36 -9.45 -15.22
CA PRO A 379 -1.95 -9.50 -15.58
C PRO A 379 -1.60 -8.42 -16.61
N LEU A 380 -0.88 -7.36 -16.22
CA LEU A 380 -0.46 -6.31 -17.14
C LEU A 380 0.63 -6.79 -18.12
N SER A 381 1.35 -7.86 -17.78
CA SER A 381 2.25 -8.59 -18.68
C SER A 381 1.58 -9.07 -19.98
N GLY A 382 0.24 -9.19 -19.98
CA GLY A 382 -0.51 -9.82 -21.06
C GLY A 382 -0.33 -11.33 -21.13
N GLU A 383 0.47 -11.90 -20.23
CA GLU A 383 0.59 -13.33 -20.04
C GLU A 383 -0.61 -13.85 -19.26
N GLY A 384 -1.13 -15.02 -19.66
CA GLY A 384 -2.35 -15.57 -19.06
C GLY A 384 -2.15 -16.00 -17.60
N ILE A 385 -3.19 -15.84 -16.79
CA ILE A 385 -3.26 -16.38 -15.42
C ILE A 385 -3.14 -17.90 -15.47
N ILE A 386 -2.36 -18.49 -14.56
CA ILE A 386 -2.28 -19.93 -14.37
C ILE A 386 -3.49 -20.33 -13.52
N SER A 387 -4.57 -20.82 -14.13
CA SER A 387 -5.84 -21.09 -13.41
C SER A 387 -5.68 -21.99 -12.18
N ASP A 388 -4.80 -22.99 -12.23
CA ASP A 388 -4.54 -23.90 -11.09
C ASP A 388 -3.83 -23.22 -9.90
N SER A 389 -3.25 -22.04 -10.11
CA SER A 389 -2.61 -21.24 -9.05
C SER A 389 -3.59 -20.38 -8.26
N MET A 390 -4.80 -20.17 -8.77
CA MET A 390 -5.83 -19.34 -8.14
C MET A 390 -6.39 -20.05 -6.92
N LYS A 391 -5.95 -19.61 -5.73
CA LYS A 391 -6.28 -20.24 -4.46
C LYS A 391 -6.52 -19.23 -3.36
N VAL A 392 -7.37 -19.61 -2.42
CA VAL A 392 -7.44 -19.00 -1.08
C VAL A 392 -6.83 -19.97 -0.10
N PHE A 393 -5.85 -19.51 0.65
CA PHE A 393 -5.29 -20.22 1.79
C PHE A 393 -5.95 -19.68 3.04
N TRP A 394 -6.45 -20.55 3.93
CA TRP A 394 -7.15 -20.15 5.14
C TRP A 394 -6.83 -21.06 6.33
N ARG A 395 -6.99 -20.53 7.54
CA ARG A 395 -6.83 -21.27 8.80
C ARG A 395 -7.62 -20.61 9.92
N ILE A 396 -7.84 -21.35 11.00
CA ILE A 396 -8.30 -20.76 12.27
C ILE A 396 -7.11 -20.09 12.95
N ALA A 397 -7.32 -18.90 13.53
CA ALA A 397 -6.27 -18.16 14.20
C ALA A 397 -5.61 -19.01 15.32
N GLY A 398 -4.29 -19.13 15.26
CA GLY A 398 -3.50 -19.98 16.15
C GLY A 398 -3.12 -21.35 15.58
N ASP A 399 -3.77 -21.80 14.51
CA ASP A 399 -3.35 -23.01 13.80
C ASP A 399 -2.07 -22.78 13.01
N LEU A 400 -1.25 -23.84 12.91
CA LEU A 400 0.04 -23.78 12.22
C LEU A 400 -0.09 -24.00 10.72
N ASP A 401 -0.99 -24.87 10.30
CA ASP A 401 -1.14 -25.31 8.92
C ASP A 401 -2.24 -24.52 8.21
N TRP A 402 -1.99 -24.18 6.94
CA TRP A 402 -2.96 -23.56 6.05
C TRP A 402 -3.73 -24.63 5.28
N ASN A 403 -5.05 -24.49 5.22
CA ASN A 403 -5.90 -25.18 4.25
C ASN A 403 -5.97 -24.35 2.98
N ASP A 404 -6.28 -24.97 1.84
CA ASP A 404 -6.49 -24.25 0.58
C ASP A 404 -7.77 -24.67 -0.13
N VAL A 405 -8.38 -23.70 -0.81
CA VAL A 405 -9.51 -23.90 -1.72
C VAL A 405 -9.20 -23.23 -3.05
N HIS A 406 -9.65 -23.85 -4.14
CA HIS A 406 -9.51 -23.27 -5.47
C HIS A 406 -10.52 -22.15 -5.70
N LEU A 407 -10.08 -21.09 -6.37
CA LEU A 407 -10.95 -20.07 -6.94
C LEU A 407 -11.25 -20.42 -8.40
N PHE A 408 -12.45 -20.08 -8.84
CA PHE A 408 -12.94 -20.33 -10.19
C PHE A 408 -13.28 -19.01 -10.88
N GLU A 409 -13.00 -18.93 -12.18
CA GLU A 409 -13.36 -17.75 -12.97
C GLU A 409 -14.88 -17.54 -12.94
N SER A 410 -15.30 -16.32 -12.63
CA SER A 410 -16.71 -15.93 -12.62
C SER A 410 -17.30 -16.06 -14.02
N LEU A 411 -18.50 -16.63 -14.11
CA LEU A 411 -19.25 -16.72 -15.36
C LEU A 411 -19.93 -15.39 -15.74
N SER A 412 -19.80 -14.36 -14.90
CA SER A 412 -20.35 -13.04 -15.16
C SER A 412 -19.62 -12.35 -16.31
N GLN A 413 -20.34 -12.01 -17.37
CA GLN A 413 -19.77 -11.21 -18.47
C GLN A 413 -19.60 -9.73 -18.10
N GLU A 414 -20.21 -9.29 -17.00
CA GLU A 414 -20.13 -7.90 -16.53
C GLU A 414 -18.85 -7.64 -15.71
N GLU A 415 -18.25 -8.69 -15.15
CA GLU A 415 -17.01 -8.62 -14.37
C GLU A 415 -15.98 -9.62 -14.90
N PRO A 416 -15.41 -9.36 -16.10
CA PRO A 416 -14.32 -10.19 -16.61
C PRO A 416 -13.13 -10.14 -15.65
N ASN A 417 -12.36 -11.22 -15.59
CA ASN A 417 -11.20 -11.37 -14.71
C ASN A 417 -11.50 -11.47 -13.19
N THR A 418 -12.77 -11.58 -12.81
CA THR A 418 -13.16 -11.89 -11.43
C THR A 418 -13.12 -13.40 -11.17
N TRP A 419 -12.56 -13.79 -10.04
CA TRP A 419 -12.49 -15.16 -9.55
C TRP A 419 -13.20 -15.28 -8.21
N VAL A 420 -13.93 -16.39 -8.04
CA VAL A 420 -14.76 -16.63 -6.86
C VAL A 420 -14.51 -18.01 -6.27
N GLY A 421 -14.61 -18.10 -4.95
CA GLY A 421 -14.59 -19.36 -4.21
C GLY A 421 -15.05 -19.13 -2.78
N TRP A 422 -15.07 -20.18 -1.97
CA TRP A 422 -15.65 -20.11 -0.63
C TRP A 422 -14.69 -20.67 0.41
N ILE A 423 -14.46 -19.89 1.47
CA ILE A 423 -13.88 -20.43 2.69
C ILE A 423 -15.01 -21.17 3.43
N PRO A 424 -14.84 -22.45 3.79
CA PRO A 424 -15.88 -23.20 4.48
C PRO A 424 -16.33 -22.52 5.79
N PRO A 425 -17.64 -22.58 6.14
CA PRO A 425 -18.10 -22.06 7.43
C PRO A 425 -17.44 -22.79 8.60
N LEU A 426 -17.30 -22.10 9.73
CA LEU A 426 -16.95 -22.72 10.99
C LEU A 426 -18.20 -23.26 11.70
N ALA A 427 -18.05 -24.35 12.46
CA ALA A 427 -19.13 -24.91 13.26
C ALA A 427 -19.47 -24.03 14.47
N ASP A 428 -18.45 -23.37 15.04
CA ASP A 428 -18.54 -22.43 16.14
C ASP A 428 -17.95 -21.08 15.70
N GLU A 429 -18.30 -20.01 16.42
CA GLU A 429 -17.68 -18.70 16.22
C GLU A 429 -16.16 -18.80 16.41
N GLY A 430 -15.40 -18.27 15.45
CA GLY A 430 -13.95 -18.33 15.49
C GLY A 430 -13.32 -17.26 14.60
N GLN A 431 -12.06 -16.94 14.89
CA GLN A 431 -11.30 -15.99 14.08
C GLN A 431 -10.61 -16.74 12.93
N LEU A 432 -10.91 -16.36 11.69
CA LEU A 432 -10.29 -16.91 10.49
C LEU A 432 -9.22 -15.96 9.96
N GLN A 433 -8.12 -16.56 9.51
CA GLN A 433 -7.05 -15.87 8.80
C GLN A 433 -6.98 -16.45 7.39
N TYR A 434 -6.83 -15.61 6.37
CA TYR A 434 -6.73 -16.07 4.99
C TYR A 434 -5.91 -15.12 4.11
N PHE A 435 -5.37 -15.65 3.02
CA PHE A 435 -4.80 -14.84 1.94
C PHE A 435 -5.11 -15.49 0.59
N ILE A 436 -5.20 -14.66 -0.44
CA ILE A 436 -5.36 -15.12 -1.82
C ILE A 436 -3.97 -15.22 -2.44
N GLN A 437 -3.74 -16.24 -3.26
CA GLN A 437 -2.54 -16.38 -4.08
C GLN A 437 -2.93 -16.60 -5.54
N THR A 438 -2.14 -16.02 -6.43
CA THR A 438 -2.24 -16.19 -7.87
C THR A 438 -0.87 -16.15 -8.53
N ALA A 439 -0.76 -16.76 -9.71
CA ALA A 439 0.41 -16.68 -10.56
C ALA A 439 0.01 -16.50 -12.03
N ASP A 440 0.86 -15.82 -12.80
CA ASP A 440 0.72 -15.70 -14.25
C ASP A 440 1.84 -16.45 -14.99
N SER A 441 1.68 -16.57 -16.32
CA SER A 441 2.64 -17.28 -17.17
C SER A 441 3.96 -16.50 -17.38
N SER A 442 4.05 -15.25 -16.91
CA SER A 442 5.31 -14.47 -16.88
C SER A 442 6.24 -14.94 -15.75
N GLY A 443 5.70 -15.69 -14.78
CA GLY A 443 6.42 -16.17 -13.61
C GLY A 443 6.20 -15.33 -12.35
N ARG A 444 5.32 -14.33 -12.42
CA ARG A 444 4.91 -13.53 -11.25
C ARG A 444 3.98 -14.35 -10.37
N ILE A 445 4.17 -14.23 -9.07
CA ILE A 445 3.31 -14.80 -8.03
C ILE A 445 2.95 -13.66 -7.11
N GLU A 446 1.66 -13.43 -6.94
CA GLU A 446 1.16 -12.36 -6.08
C GLU A 446 0.18 -12.88 -5.05
N ASN A 447 0.22 -12.25 -3.89
CA ASN A 447 -0.70 -12.52 -2.79
C ASN A 447 -1.56 -11.28 -2.51
N SER A 448 -2.77 -11.51 -1.97
CA SER A 448 -3.55 -10.45 -1.31
C SER A 448 -3.89 -10.88 0.13
N PRO A 449 -3.38 -10.15 1.14
CA PRO A 449 -2.44 -9.03 1.04
C PRO A 449 -1.07 -9.50 0.52
N LEU A 450 -0.22 -8.55 0.09
CA LEU A 450 1.09 -8.85 -0.50
C LEU A 450 2.00 -9.63 0.47
N ALA A 451 1.98 -9.26 1.75
CA ALA A 451 2.54 -10.03 2.87
C ALA A 451 1.45 -10.33 3.91
N GLY A 452 1.56 -11.51 4.54
CA GLY A 452 0.70 -11.90 5.64
C GLY A 452 -0.69 -12.38 5.23
N TRP A 453 -1.72 -11.91 5.94
CA TRP A 453 -3.09 -12.40 5.80
C TRP A 453 -4.13 -11.33 6.17
N HIS A 454 -5.33 -11.50 5.63
CA HIS A 454 -6.56 -10.88 6.12
C HIS A 454 -7.10 -11.67 7.30
N GLU A 455 -7.87 -11.02 8.18
CA GLU A 455 -8.44 -11.63 9.37
C GLU A 455 -9.87 -11.12 9.59
N PHE A 456 -10.78 -12.01 10.00
CA PHE A 456 -12.15 -11.67 10.36
C PHE A 456 -12.74 -12.68 11.34
N ILE A 457 -13.78 -12.28 12.07
CA ILE A 457 -14.58 -13.17 12.91
C ILE A 457 -15.58 -13.90 12.03
N ALA A 458 -15.39 -15.21 11.89
CA ALA A 458 -16.35 -16.10 11.27
C ALA A 458 -17.44 -16.44 12.30
N LEU A 459 -18.60 -15.81 12.14
CA LEU A 459 -19.78 -16.10 12.94
C LEU A 459 -20.25 -17.54 12.70
N ALA A 460 -20.63 -18.25 13.76
CA ALA A 460 -21.33 -19.51 13.60
C ALA A 460 -22.57 -19.26 12.71
N PRO A 461 -22.71 -19.94 11.57
CA PRO A 461 -23.77 -19.66 10.63
C PRO A 461 -25.13 -19.80 11.31
N ASN A 462 -25.84 -18.67 11.49
CA ASN A 462 -27.28 -18.70 11.77
C ASN A 462 -28.02 -19.48 10.68
N ALA A 463 -27.45 -19.53 9.47
CA ALA A 463 -27.94 -20.31 8.34
C ALA A 463 -28.12 -21.80 8.69
N CYS A 464 -27.23 -22.42 9.48
CA CYS A 464 -27.38 -23.82 9.87
C CYS A 464 -28.33 -24.00 11.06
N MET A 465 -28.53 -22.97 11.89
CA MET A 465 -29.54 -22.99 12.96
C MET A 465 -30.98 -22.88 12.44
N GLU A 466 -31.18 -22.44 11.19
CA GLU A 466 -32.49 -22.50 10.51
C GLU A 466 -32.80 -23.87 9.90
N TRP A 467 -31.79 -24.73 9.70
CA TRP A 467 -32.01 -26.07 9.17
C TRP A 467 -32.63 -26.95 10.24
N ASN A 468 -33.64 -27.74 9.86
CA ASN A 468 -34.24 -28.68 10.79
C ASN A 468 -33.25 -29.79 11.11
N ILE A 469 -33.11 -30.16 12.38
CA ILE A 469 -32.31 -31.32 12.79
C ILE A 469 -32.71 -32.55 11.97
N GLY A 470 -31.74 -33.17 11.31
CA GLY A 470 -31.94 -34.30 10.41
C GLY A 470 -32.22 -33.97 8.94
N ASP A 471 -32.44 -32.70 8.56
CA ASP A 471 -32.65 -32.27 7.16
C ASP A 471 -31.30 -31.87 6.55
N ILE A 472 -30.55 -32.88 6.10
CA ILE A 472 -29.13 -32.77 5.76
C ILE A 472 -28.89 -32.10 4.40
N ASN A 473 -29.93 -31.92 3.60
CA ASN A 473 -29.87 -31.20 2.33
C ASN A 473 -30.73 -29.92 2.30
N ASN A 474 -31.28 -29.51 3.44
CA ASN A 474 -32.16 -28.33 3.58
C ASN A 474 -33.33 -28.31 2.59
N SER A 475 -33.92 -29.47 2.33
CA SER A 475 -35.07 -29.57 1.44
C SER A 475 -36.38 -29.11 2.11
N GLY A 476 -36.38 -28.96 3.43
CA GLY A 476 -37.56 -28.72 4.25
C GLY A 476 -38.34 -30.01 4.56
N GLU A 477 -37.88 -31.18 4.13
CA GLU A 477 -38.53 -32.48 4.33
C GLU A 477 -37.55 -33.55 4.82
N LEU A 478 -37.80 -34.10 6.01
CA LEU A 478 -37.06 -35.27 6.51
C LEU A 478 -37.41 -36.53 5.72
N ASN A 479 -36.50 -37.04 4.88
CA ASN A 479 -36.77 -38.16 4.01
C ASN A 479 -35.56 -39.12 3.83
N ILE A 480 -35.70 -40.10 2.91
CA ILE A 480 -34.67 -41.12 2.67
C ILE A 480 -33.35 -40.53 2.15
N THR A 481 -33.40 -39.37 1.50
CA THR A 481 -32.22 -38.68 0.96
C THR A 481 -31.31 -38.24 2.10
N ASP A 482 -31.86 -37.73 3.20
CA ASP A 482 -31.08 -37.30 4.37
C ASP A 482 -30.41 -38.49 5.05
N ILE A 483 -31.13 -39.61 5.17
CA ILE A 483 -30.56 -40.87 5.69
C ILE A 483 -29.37 -41.33 4.84
N LEU A 484 -29.48 -41.24 3.51
CA LEU A 484 -28.42 -41.64 2.60
C LEU A 484 -27.21 -40.72 2.69
N LEU A 485 -27.42 -39.40 2.80
CA LEU A 485 -26.35 -38.42 2.96
C LEU A 485 -25.60 -38.63 4.29
N LEU A 486 -26.32 -38.84 5.39
CA LEU A 486 -25.69 -39.15 6.69
C LEU A 486 -24.91 -40.46 6.66
N ALA A 487 -25.49 -41.49 6.05
CA ALA A 487 -24.83 -42.79 5.95
C ALA A 487 -23.56 -42.71 5.09
N ASP A 488 -23.57 -41.92 4.01
CA ASP A 488 -22.40 -41.71 3.17
C ASP A 488 -21.31 -40.97 3.93
N TYR A 489 -21.64 -39.92 4.69
CA TYR A 489 -20.69 -39.26 5.59
C TYR A 489 -20.08 -40.21 6.62
N VAL A 490 -20.89 -41.03 7.32
CA VAL A 490 -20.38 -41.98 8.32
C VAL A 490 -19.41 -43.00 7.70
N ILE A 491 -19.49 -43.23 6.38
CA ILE A 491 -18.62 -44.16 5.65
C ILE A 491 -17.40 -43.44 5.04
N ALA A 492 -17.57 -42.26 4.46
CA ALA A 492 -16.59 -41.56 3.64
C ALA A 492 -15.90 -40.39 4.35
N GLY A 493 -16.53 -39.82 5.39
CA GLY A 493 -16.00 -38.73 6.21
C GLY A 493 -16.21 -37.32 5.65
N GLU A 494 -16.93 -37.16 4.54
CA GLU A 494 -17.08 -35.87 3.85
C GLU A 494 -18.56 -35.53 3.58
N PHE A 495 -18.94 -34.28 3.84
CA PHE A 495 -20.20 -33.68 3.39
C PHE A 495 -19.89 -32.54 2.40
N PRO A 496 -20.78 -32.23 1.45
CA PRO A 496 -20.73 -30.97 0.73
C PRO A 496 -21.22 -29.83 1.65
N GLY A 497 -20.32 -28.94 2.06
CA GLY A 497 -20.63 -27.80 2.94
C GLY A 497 -20.62 -28.13 4.45
N ALA A 498 -20.68 -27.09 5.29
CA ALA A 498 -20.56 -27.22 6.75
C ALA A 498 -21.89 -27.39 7.50
N CYS A 499 -23.02 -26.86 6.99
CA CYS A 499 -24.33 -27.03 7.64
C CYS A 499 -24.80 -28.47 7.82
N PRO A 500 -24.57 -29.39 6.86
CA PRO A 500 -24.89 -30.80 7.03
C PRO A 500 -24.30 -31.42 8.30
N GLN A 501 -23.08 -31.02 8.72
CA GLN A 501 -22.46 -31.56 9.93
C GLN A 501 -23.20 -31.16 11.22
N ILE A 502 -23.75 -29.95 11.26
CA ILE A 502 -24.44 -29.40 12.43
C ILE A 502 -25.79 -30.10 12.63
N VAL A 503 -26.57 -30.28 11.56
CA VAL A 503 -27.89 -30.92 11.64
C VAL A 503 -27.85 -32.45 11.58
N ALA A 504 -26.69 -33.02 11.25
CA ALA A 504 -26.45 -34.46 11.23
C ALA A 504 -26.32 -35.09 12.63
N ASP A 505 -26.00 -34.31 13.67
CA ASP A 505 -25.97 -34.80 15.06
C ASP A 505 -27.39 -34.84 15.62
N VAL A 506 -28.14 -35.84 15.17
CA VAL A 506 -29.57 -35.99 15.48
C VAL A 506 -29.79 -36.29 16.96
N ASN A 507 -28.83 -36.94 17.62
CA ASN A 507 -28.95 -37.32 19.02
C ASN A 507 -28.32 -36.31 20.00
N GLN A 508 -27.62 -35.29 19.49
CA GLN A 508 -26.97 -34.19 20.22
C GLN A 508 -25.90 -34.67 21.22
N ASP A 509 -25.15 -35.71 20.87
CA ASP A 509 -24.05 -36.25 21.67
C ASP A 509 -22.65 -35.74 21.23
N ASN A 510 -22.63 -34.80 20.28
CA ASN A 510 -21.46 -34.22 19.63
C ASN A 510 -20.60 -35.24 18.87
N SER A 511 -21.15 -36.39 18.49
CA SER A 511 -20.42 -37.45 17.77
C SER A 511 -21.22 -37.99 16.58
N LEU A 512 -20.88 -37.59 15.36
CA LEU A 512 -21.51 -38.11 14.15
C LEU A 512 -21.15 -39.57 13.87
N ASN A 513 -22.09 -40.49 14.09
CA ASN A 513 -21.85 -41.92 13.91
C ASN A 513 -23.13 -42.70 13.51
N ILE A 514 -23.04 -44.04 13.53
CA ILE A 514 -24.17 -44.91 13.15
C ILE A 514 -25.42 -44.71 14.00
N PHE A 515 -25.29 -44.21 15.24
CA PHE A 515 -26.42 -43.91 16.09
C PHE A 515 -27.26 -42.78 15.49
N ASP A 516 -26.65 -41.72 14.95
CA ASP A 516 -27.38 -40.62 14.32
C ASP A 516 -28.18 -41.08 13.10
N VAL A 517 -27.60 -41.99 12.30
CA VAL A 517 -28.32 -42.65 11.19
C VAL A 517 -29.56 -43.39 11.71
N ILE A 518 -29.45 -44.11 12.81
CA ILE A 518 -30.58 -44.86 13.41
C ILE A 518 -31.64 -43.90 13.93
N PHE A 519 -31.25 -42.80 14.58
CA PHE A 519 -32.16 -41.78 15.06
C PHE A 519 -32.89 -41.09 13.91
N LEU A 520 -32.18 -40.72 12.84
CA LEU A 520 -32.75 -40.12 11.65
C LEU A 520 -33.73 -41.07 10.94
N VAL A 521 -33.39 -42.36 10.82
CA VAL A 521 -34.30 -43.39 10.30
C VAL A 521 -35.59 -43.46 11.11
N ASN A 522 -35.50 -43.37 12.44
CA ASN A 522 -36.70 -43.38 13.29
C ASN A 522 -37.55 -42.11 13.08
N MET A 523 -36.93 -40.94 12.94
CA MET A 523 -37.62 -39.68 12.66
C MET A 523 -38.36 -39.72 11.31
N VAL A 524 -37.74 -40.27 10.26
CA VAL A 524 -38.37 -40.40 8.93
C VAL A 524 -39.50 -41.44 8.92
N LEU A 525 -39.37 -42.53 9.69
CA LEU A 525 -40.38 -43.58 9.78
C LEU A 525 -41.55 -43.24 10.74
N GLN A 526 -41.36 -42.26 11.63
CA GLN A 526 -42.35 -41.78 12.59
C GLN A 526 -42.37 -40.23 12.60
N PRO A 527 -42.85 -39.60 11.51
CA PRO A 527 -42.80 -38.15 11.33
C PRO A 527 -43.65 -37.36 12.32
#